data_AF-A0A672KKB0-F1
#
_entry.id   AF-A0A672KKB0-F1
#
_cell.length_a   1.000
_cell.length_b   1.000
_cell.length_c   1.000
_cell.angle_alpha   90.00
_cell.angle_beta   90.00
_cell.angle_gamma   90.00
#
_symmetry.space_group_name_H-M   'P 1'
#
loop_
_entity.id
_entity.type
_entity.pdbx_description
1 polymer ?
#
loop_
_entity_poly.entity_id
_entity_poly.type
_entity_poly.pdbx_seq_one_letter_code
_entity_poly.pdbx_strand_id
1 'polypeptide(L)'
;VGRDETIQKSHQYHFINIRKNWTEAQRFCREMYTDLATVNNEDEMNSFIKDVLYDVYIGLYRGNDFKWHWTLSDSFYNGEIFKNSKIISNNESCAAMDNNWKVFNDNCDSQKQFVCFNVCYRKSLKLNNY
;
A
#
# COMPACT_ATOMS: atom_id res chain seq x y z
N VAL A 1 35.93 -6.85 14.74
CA VAL A 1 35.00 -5.70 14.74
C VAL A 1 34.01 -5.91 13.61
N GLY A 2 32.74 -6.16 13.92
CA GLY A 2 31.68 -6.31 12.94
C GLY A 2 30.35 -6.18 13.68
N ARG A 3 29.74 -5.00 13.62
CA ARG A 3 28.37 -4.79 14.11
C ARG A 3 27.44 -5.29 13.01
N ASP A 4 26.67 -6.33 13.30
CA ASP A 4 25.57 -6.78 12.43
C ASP A 4 24.41 -5.78 12.60
N GLU A 5 24.36 -4.77 11.74
CA GLU A 5 23.34 -3.73 11.73
C GLU A 5 22.13 -4.22 10.91
N THR A 6 21.07 -4.67 11.58
CA THR A 6 19.80 -4.98 10.90
C THR A 6 19.02 -3.70 10.65
N ILE A 7 18.95 -3.25 9.40
CA ILE A 7 18.10 -2.12 8.98
C ILE A 7 16.66 -2.64 8.87
N GLN A 8 15.76 -2.15 9.71
CA GLN A 8 14.34 -2.47 9.62
C GLN A 8 13.64 -1.51 8.66
N LYS A 9 13.06 -2.05 7.58
CA LYS A 9 12.20 -1.30 6.65
C LYS A 9 10.80 -1.15 7.25
N SER A 10 10.28 0.08 7.27
CA SER A 10 8.91 0.40 7.66
C SER A 10 8.28 1.39 6.67
N HIS A 11 6.97 1.57 6.69
CA HIS A 11 6.26 2.45 5.78
C HIS A 11 5.52 3.56 6.53
N GLN A 12 5.86 4.81 6.24
CA GLN A 12 5.08 5.94 6.72
C GLN A 12 3.99 6.26 5.70
N TYR A 13 2.73 6.06 6.07
CA TYR A 13 1.59 6.33 5.19
C TYR A 13 1.12 7.80 5.25
N HIS A 14 0.57 8.28 4.13
CA HIS A 14 0.08 9.65 3.96
C HIS A 14 -1.25 9.63 3.19
N PHE A 15 -2.30 10.21 3.76
CA PHE A 15 -3.64 10.28 3.19
C PHE A 15 -3.73 11.56 2.39
N ILE A 16 -4.04 11.42 1.11
CA ILE A 16 -4.13 12.56 0.21
C ILE A 16 -5.59 12.83 -0.08
N ASN A 17 -6.07 13.95 0.48
CA ASN A 17 -7.46 14.39 0.39
C ASN A 17 -7.77 15.09 -0.96
N ILE A 18 -7.28 14.56 -2.07
CA ILE A 18 -7.62 15.02 -3.42
C ILE A 18 -8.05 13.82 -4.26
N ARG A 19 -9.00 14.02 -5.18
CA ARG A 19 -9.47 12.94 -6.04
C ARG A 19 -8.68 12.89 -7.33
N LYS A 20 -8.22 11.69 -7.70
CA LYS A 20 -7.48 11.38 -8.92
C LYS A 20 -7.88 9.99 -9.42
N ASN A 21 -7.66 9.70 -10.71
CA ASN A 21 -7.68 8.30 -11.16
C ASN A 21 -6.45 7.55 -10.62
N TRP A 22 -6.43 6.22 -10.72
CA TRP A 22 -5.38 5.41 -10.11
C TRP A 22 -3.98 5.76 -10.65
N THR A 23 -3.85 5.95 -11.96
CA THR A 23 -2.57 6.27 -12.61
C THR A 23 -2.05 7.64 -12.17
N GLU A 24 -2.93 8.62 -12.07
CA GLU A 24 -2.60 9.97 -11.61
C GLU A 24 -2.27 9.98 -10.11
N ALA A 25 -2.97 9.19 -9.30
CA ALA A 25 -2.68 9.01 -7.89
C ALA A 25 -1.28 8.40 -7.69
N GLN A 26 -0.95 7.36 -8.46
CA GLN A 26 0.37 6.75 -8.45
C GLN A 26 1.46 7.76 -8.82
N ARG A 27 1.24 8.50 -9.91
CA ARG A 27 2.19 9.54 -10.35
C ARG A 27 2.41 10.58 -9.25
N PHE A 28 1.33 11.09 -8.66
CA PHE A 28 1.42 12.03 -7.55
C PHE A 28 2.23 11.47 -6.38
N CYS A 29 1.99 10.21 -5.98
CA CYS A 29 2.74 9.59 -4.90
C CYS A 29 4.23 9.42 -5.25
N ARG A 30 4.58 9.13 -6.50
CA ARG A 30 6.00 9.03 -6.92
C ARG A 30 6.69 10.39 -7.06
N GLU A 31 5.93 11.46 -7.31
CA GLU A 31 6.46 12.83 -7.35
C GLU A 31 6.67 13.41 -5.95
N MET A 32 5.78 13.10 -5.00
CA MET A 32 5.74 13.74 -3.68
C MET A 32 6.21 12.84 -2.52
N TYR A 33 6.21 11.52 -2.73
CA TYR A 33 6.50 10.48 -1.74
C TYR A 33 7.30 9.34 -2.41
N THR A 34 7.20 8.10 -1.92
CA THR A 34 7.79 6.94 -2.60
C THR A 34 6.85 6.33 -3.64
N ASP A 35 5.65 5.88 -3.26
CA ASP A 35 4.63 5.33 -4.17
C ASP A 35 3.26 5.26 -3.48
N LEU A 36 2.24 4.72 -4.16
CA LEU A 36 0.97 4.33 -3.54
C LEU A 36 1.18 3.23 -2.49
N ALA A 37 0.42 3.31 -1.40
CA ALA A 37 0.55 2.44 -0.23
C ALA A 37 0.64 0.96 -0.60
N THR A 38 1.75 0.33 -0.18
CA THR A 38 1.93 -1.13 -0.22
C THR A 38 1.66 -1.67 1.18
N VAL A 39 0.70 -2.60 1.28
CA VAL A 39 0.29 -3.15 2.57
C VAL A 39 1.20 -4.33 2.90
N ASN A 40 2.21 -4.09 3.72
CA ASN A 40 3.15 -5.14 4.16
C ASN A 40 2.87 -5.62 5.59
N ASN A 41 2.16 -4.81 6.37
CA ASN A 41 1.81 -5.12 7.75
C ASN A 41 0.43 -4.50 8.02
N GLU A 42 -0.55 -5.37 8.32
CA GLU A 42 -1.89 -4.95 8.67
C GLU A 42 -1.87 -3.97 9.85
N ASP A 43 -1.04 -4.19 10.87
CA ASP A 43 -0.98 -3.33 12.07
C ASP A 43 -0.51 -1.89 11.78
N GLU A 44 0.47 -1.74 10.90
CA GLU A 44 1.02 -0.42 10.54
C GLU A 44 -0.05 0.40 9.80
N MET A 45 -0.76 -0.24 8.89
CA MET A 45 -1.85 0.39 8.17
C MET A 45 -3.09 0.59 9.05
N ASN A 46 -3.38 -0.35 9.96
CA ASN A 46 -4.47 -0.31 10.95
C ASN A 46 -4.40 0.93 11.83
N SER A 47 -3.19 1.42 12.12
CA SER A 47 -3.01 2.68 12.85
C SER A 47 -3.33 3.93 12.02
N PHE A 48 -3.27 3.82 10.69
CA PHE A 48 -3.30 4.95 9.76
C PHE A 48 -4.70 5.24 9.17
N ILE A 49 -5.45 4.21 8.75
CA ILE A 49 -6.71 4.39 8.00
C ILE A 49 -7.95 4.49 8.94
N LYS A 50 -7.77 4.44 10.27
CA LYS A 50 -8.91 4.57 11.24
C LYS A 50 -9.73 5.86 11.05
N ASP A 51 -9.11 6.90 10.51
CA ASP A 51 -9.75 8.20 10.28
C ASP A 51 -10.19 8.42 8.82
N VAL A 52 -10.00 7.42 7.95
CA VAL A 52 -10.36 7.52 6.52
C VAL A 52 -11.81 7.07 6.34
N LEU A 53 -12.68 8.03 6.00
CA LEU A 53 -14.12 7.82 5.84
C LEU A 53 -14.54 7.39 4.43
N TYR A 54 -13.60 7.29 3.49
CA TYR A 54 -13.87 7.12 2.06
C TYR A 54 -13.04 5.99 1.45
N ASP A 55 -13.49 5.49 0.31
CA ASP A 55 -12.69 4.55 -0.49
C ASP A 55 -11.40 5.23 -0.96
N VAL A 56 -10.28 4.55 -0.76
CA VAL A 56 -8.96 5.06 -1.13
C VAL A 56 -8.20 4.11 -2.03
N TYR A 57 -7.50 4.65 -3.03
CA TYR A 57 -6.56 3.85 -3.80
C TYR A 57 -5.33 3.47 -2.99
N ILE A 58 -4.88 2.25 -3.24
CA ILE A 58 -3.61 1.68 -2.78
C ILE A 58 -2.80 1.18 -3.97
N GLY A 59 -1.54 0.80 -3.72
CA GLY A 59 -0.58 0.43 -4.74
C GLY A 59 -0.74 -0.97 -5.31
N LEU A 60 -1.94 -1.55 -5.28
CA LEU A 60 -2.22 -2.88 -5.80
C LEU A 60 -2.94 -2.77 -7.16
N TYR A 61 -2.37 -3.41 -8.18
CA TYR A 61 -2.92 -3.38 -9.54
C TYR A 61 -2.79 -4.74 -10.24
N ARG A 62 -3.59 -4.95 -11.27
CA ARG A 62 -3.56 -6.14 -12.10
C ARG A 62 -2.65 -5.88 -13.30
N GLY A 63 -1.57 -6.67 -13.40
CA GLY A 63 -0.64 -6.61 -14.51
C GLY A 63 -1.18 -7.28 -15.77
N ASN A 64 -0.46 -7.11 -16.88
CA ASN A 64 -0.77 -7.76 -18.17
C ASN A 64 -0.66 -9.29 -18.12
N ASP A 65 0.01 -9.83 -17.10
CA ASP A 65 0.09 -11.26 -16.80
C ASP A 65 -1.13 -11.78 -16.00
N PHE A 66 -2.16 -10.94 -15.85
CA PHE A 66 -3.39 -11.20 -15.11
C PHE A 66 -3.20 -11.45 -13.61
N LYS A 67 -2.01 -11.16 -13.07
CA LYS A 67 -1.69 -11.28 -11.64
C LYS A 67 -1.74 -9.92 -10.96
N TRP A 68 -1.90 -9.95 -9.64
CA TRP A 68 -1.87 -8.75 -8.80
C TRP A 68 -0.43 -8.44 -8.37
N HIS A 69 -0.05 -7.18 -8.55
CA HIS A 69 1.28 -6.65 -8.30
C HIS A 69 1.21 -5.44 -7.40
N TRP A 70 2.23 -5.28 -6.58
CA TRP A 70 2.46 -4.06 -5.83
C TRP A 70 3.30 -3.08 -6.65
N THR A 71 2.91 -1.81 -6.66
CA THR A 71 3.59 -0.76 -7.43
C THR A 71 5.06 -0.55 -7.07
N LEU A 72 5.46 -0.78 -5.81
CA LEU A 72 6.84 -0.64 -5.34
C LEU A 72 7.57 -1.99 -5.15
N SER A 73 7.00 -3.12 -5.56
CA SER A 73 7.69 -4.41 -5.42
C SER A 73 7.56 -5.26 -6.67
N ASP A 74 8.68 -5.86 -7.09
CA ASP A 74 8.68 -6.98 -8.03
C ASP A 74 8.06 -8.26 -7.43
N SER A 75 7.57 -8.19 -6.18
CA SER A 75 6.84 -9.27 -5.52
C SER A 75 5.36 -9.23 -5.90
N PHE A 76 4.85 -10.40 -6.28
CA PHE A 76 3.44 -10.61 -6.48
C PHE A 76 2.67 -10.54 -5.16
N TYR A 77 1.42 -10.09 -5.23
CA TYR A 77 0.48 -10.24 -4.12
C TYR A 77 0.19 -11.74 -3.89
N ASN A 78 0.49 -12.23 -2.68
CA ASN A 78 0.39 -13.65 -2.34
C ASN A 78 -1.00 -14.09 -1.83
N GLY A 79 -1.99 -13.19 -1.79
CA GLY A 79 -3.35 -13.51 -1.33
C GLY A 79 -3.54 -13.48 0.19
N GLU A 80 -2.46 -13.49 0.97
CA GLU A 80 -2.54 -13.67 2.43
C GLU A 80 -2.92 -12.39 3.18
N ILE A 81 -2.58 -11.23 2.62
CA ILE A 81 -2.73 -9.92 3.27
C ILE A 81 -4.20 -9.47 3.33
N PHE A 82 -5.09 -10.06 2.51
CA PHE A 82 -6.51 -9.71 2.53
C PHE A 82 -7.41 -10.94 2.48
N LYS A 83 -7.40 -11.74 3.55
CA LYS A 83 -8.28 -12.92 3.71
C LYS A 83 -9.79 -12.63 3.57
N ASN A 84 -10.18 -11.36 3.74
CA ASN A 84 -11.56 -10.87 3.58
C ASN A 84 -11.75 -9.94 2.36
N SER A 85 -10.81 -9.91 1.41
CA SER A 85 -10.93 -9.09 0.20
C SER A 85 -12.02 -9.59 -0.73
N LYS A 86 -12.67 -8.64 -1.41
CA LYS A 86 -13.59 -8.90 -2.52
C LYS A 86 -12.89 -8.68 -3.86
N ILE A 87 -11.61 -9.05 -3.97
CA ILE A 87 -10.90 -8.95 -5.24
C ILE A 87 -11.45 -10.04 -6.17
N ILE A 88 -12.34 -9.66 -7.07
CA ILE A 88 -12.95 -10.53 -8.06
C ILE A 88 -12.06 -10.53 -9.31
N SER A 89 -11.85 -11.70 -9.94
CA SER A 89 -11.04 -11.80 -11.16
C SER A 89 -11.77 -11.28 -12.41
N ASN A 90 -12.34 -10.09 -12.36
CA ASN A 90 -12.94 -9.41 -13.52
C ASN A 90 -11.90 -8.51 -14.22
N ASN A 91 -12.27 -7.87 -15.33
CA ASN A 91 -11.37 -7.03 -16.12
C ASN A 91 -10.95 -5.71 -15.43
N GLU A 92 -11.38 -5.46 -14.19
CA GLU A 92 -10.99 -4.25 -13.44
C GLU A 92 -9.61 -4.43 -12.82
N SER A 93 -8.75 -3.43 -12.99
CA SER A 93 -7.30 -3.59 -12.93
C SER A 93 -6.62 -2.84 -11.78
N CYS A 94 -7.38 -2.16 -10.92
CA CYS A 94 -6.83 -1.39 -9.80
C CYS A 94 -7.55 -1.72 -8.51
N ALA A 95 -6.86 -1.65 -7.38
CA ALA A 95 -7.48 -1.91 -6.08
C ALA A 95 -7.70 -0.64 -5.27
N ALA A 96 -8.84 -0.60 -4.60
CA ALA A 96 -9.16 0.37 -3.57
C ALA A 96 -9.47 -0.35 -2.25
N MET A 97 -9.47 0.41 -1.16
CA MET A 97 -9.82 -0.06 0.17
C MET A 97 -10.95 0.78 0.75
N ASP A 98 -11.93 0.12 1.36
CA ASP A 98 -13.02 0.78 2.05
C ASP A 98 -12.64 1.14 3.50
N ASN A 99 -13.53 1.88 4.17
CA ASN A 99 -13.38 2.25 5.59
C ASN A 99 -13.48 1.06 6.57
N ASN A 100 -13.74 -0.16 6.08
CA ASN A 100 -13.77 -1.40 6.85
C ASN A 100 -12.56 -2.29 6.55
N TRP A 101 -11.49 -1.72 5.97
CA TRP A 101 -10.23 -2.42 5.69
C TRP A 101 -10.36 -3.50 4.62
N LYS A 102 -11.42 -3.46 3.81
CA LYS A 102 -11.62 -4.44 2.74
C LYS A 102 -11.06 -3.89 1.46
N VAL A 103 -10.12 -4.64 0.89
CA VAL A 103 -9.62 -4.38 -0.46
C VAL A 103 -10.59 -4.97 -1.48
N PHE A 104 -10.87 -4.20 -2.52
CA PHE A 104 -11.73 -4.59 -3.64
C PHE A 104 -11.17 -4.06 -4.96
N ASN A 105 -11.52 -4.73 -6.06
CA ASN A 105 -11.25 -4.25 -7.42
C ASN A 105 -12.15 -3.06 -7.75
N ASP A 106 -11.59 -2.04 -8.39
CA ASP A 106 -12.33 -0.89 -8.89
C ASP A 106 -11.86 -0.53 -10.31
N ASN A 107 -12.69 0.22 -11.01
CA ASN A 107 -12.31 0.89 -12.23
C ASN A 107 -11.15 1.86 -11.93
N CYS A 108 -10.04 1.70 -12.66
CA CYS A 108 -8.86 2.54 -12.53
C CYS A 108 -9.12 4.01 -12.87
N ASP A 109 -10.19 4.31 -13.62
CA ASP A 109 -10.57 5.66 -14.03
C ASP A 109 -11.44 6.38 -12.98
N SER A 110 -11.95 5.65 -11.99
CA SER A 110 -12.72 6.23 -10.87
C SER A 110 -11.90 7.31 -10.16
N GLN A 111 -12.54 8.42 -9.80
CA GLN A 111 -11.86 9.52 -9.11
C GLN A 111 -11.96 9.30 -7.60
N LYS A 112 -10.84 8.94 -6.95
CA LYS A 112 -10.78 8.68 -5.51
C LYS A 112 -9.63 9.39 -4.82
N GLN A 113 -9.77 9.55 -3.52
CA GLN A 113 -8.63 9.85 -2.65
C GLN A 113 -7.70 8.64 -2.59
N PHE A 114 -6.50 8.82 -2.06
CA PHE A 114 -5.48 7.78 -2.13
C PHE A 114 -4.49 7.89 -0.99
N VAL A 115 -3.80 6.79 -0.73
CA VAL A 115 -2.78 6.71 0.31
C VAL A 115 -1.42 6.54 -0.35
N CYS A 116 -0.51 7.48 -0.11
CA CYS A 116 0.90 7.34 -0.47
C CYS A 116 1.69 6.78 0.72
N PHE A 117 2.93 6.35 0.48
CA PHE A 117 3.85 6.07 1.56
C PHE A 117 5.28 6.52 1.27
N ASN A 118 6.05 6.68 2.35
CA ASN A 118 7.49 6.76 2.32
C ASN A 118 8.12 5.50 2.88
N VAL A 119 9.17 5.00 2.23
CA VAL A 119 10.02 3.96 2.82
C VAL A 119 10.90 4.59 3.90
N CYS A 120 10.73 4.13 5.14
CA CYS A 120 11.57 4.52 6.26
C CYS A 120 12.50 3.38 6.65
N TYR A 121 13.71 3.73 7.07
CA TYR A 121 14.71 2.79 7.56
C TYR A 121 15.00 3.10 9.03
N ARG A 122 14.62 2.20 9.94
CA ARG A 122 14.92 2.32 11.36
C ARG A 122 16.14 1.47 11.69
N LYS A 123 17.11 2.06 12.38
CA LYS A 123 18.20 1.31 13.01
C LYS A 123 17.64 0.65 14.26
N SER A 124 17.53 -0.67 14.29
CA SER A 124 17.25 -1.38 15.54
C SER A 124 18.57 -1.56 16.30
N LEU A 125 18.68 -0.93 17.47
CA LEU A 125 19.73 -1.26 18.42
C LEU A 125 19.27 -2.51 19.17
N LYS A 126 19.92 -3.65 18.95
CA LYS A 126 19.74 -4.80 19.85
C LYS A 126 20.35 -4.42 21.20
N LEU A 127 19.52 -4.14 22.19
CA LEU A 127 19.94 -4.06 23.59
C LEU A 127 20.31 -5.49 24.02
N ASN A 128 21.61 -5.78 24.07
CA ASN A 128 22.10 -6.96 24.75
C ASN A 128 21.93 -6.73 26.25
N ASN A 129 20.91 -7.34 26.84
CA ASN A 129 20.79 -7.42 28.29
C ASN A 129 21.81 -8.46 28.77
N TYR A 130 22.83 -8.01 29.49
CA TYR A 130 23.70 -8.86 30.31
C TYR A 130 23.13 -8.95 31.73
#